data_AF-A0A6I7NQQ1-F1
#
_entry.id   AF-A0A6I7NQQ1-F1
#
_cell.length_a   1.000
_cell.length_b   1.000
_cell.length_c   1.000
_cell.angle_alpha   90.00
_cell.angle_beta   90.00
_cell.angle_gamma   90.00
#
_symmetry.space_group_name_H-M   'P 1'
#
loop_
_entity.id
_entity.type
_entity.pdbx_description
1 polymer ?
#
loop_
_entity_poly.entity_id
_entity_poly.type
_entity_poly.pdbx_seq_one_letter_code
_entity_poly.pdbx_strand_id
1 'polypeptide(L)'
;MGQQQILLVILITIVIGITTIVALNVLNQRTQQSNRDAVRQDLAAAASYVQALWERPNLMGGANRRFTNLQEEIILQYLNIPATDYTPGDNEAKNDNGTYSVVIVDDAELIIIGVPDSGPPNISIRIFRDDNTGRWLMSYLDNDEDD
;
A
#
# COMPACT_ATOMS: atom_id res chain seq x y z
N MET A 1 29.25 27.15 -45.46
CA MET A 1 27.96 26.43 -45.33
C MET A 1 28.04 25.26 -44.34
N GLY A 2 29.10 24.43 -44.37
CA GLY A 2 29.25 23.32 -43.41
C GLY A 2 29.37 23.72 -41.92
N GLN A 3 30.05 24.82 -41.59
CA GLN A 3 30.27 25.22 -40.19
C GLN A 3 28.97 25.63 -39.45
N GLN A 4 28.07 26.36 -40.11
CA GLN A 4 26.79 26.76 -39.51
C GLN A 4 25.82 25.58 -39.38
N GLN A 5 25.83 24.65 -40.34
CA GLN A 5 25.02 23.44 -40.26
C GLN A 5 25.50 22.50 -39.15
N ILE A 6 26.81 22.37 -38.96
CA ILE A 6 27.37 21.55 -37.89
C ILE A 6 27.00 22.11 -36.51
N LEU A 7 27.06 23.44 -36.33
CA LEU A 7 26.64 24.08 -35.07
C LEU A 7 25.17 23.84 -34.75
N LEU A 8 24.31 23.85 -35.77
CA LEU A 8 22.87 23.66 -35.58
C LEU A 8 22.53 22.21 -35.18
N VAL A 9 23.21 21.22 -35.79
CA VAL A 9 23.04 19.81 -35.41
C VAL A 9 23.48 19.57 -33.97
N ILE A 10 24.62 20.13 -33.57
CA ILE A 10 25.11 19.99 -32.19
C ILE A 10 24.10 20.58 -31.19
N LEU A 11 23.57 21.77 -31.48
CA LEU A 11 22.57 22.40 -30.63
C LEU A 11 21.33 21.51 -30.43
N ILE A 12 20.80 20.92 -31.51
CA ILE A 12 19.65 20.02 -31.44
C ILE A 12 19.96 18.79 -30.58
N THR A 13 21.14 18.18 -30.76
CA THR A 13 21.50 16.97 -30.01
C THR A 13 21.64 17.22 -28.51
N ILE A 14 22.16 18.39 -28.11
CA ILE A 14 22.25 18.79 -26.70
C ILE A 14 20.86 18.91 -26.08
N VAL A 15 19.93 19.56 -26.80
CA VAL A 15 18.55 19.73 -26.32
C VAL A 15 17.84 18.38 -26.17
N ILE A 16 18.00 17.47 -27.14
CA ILE A 16 17.42 16.12 -27.06
C ILE A 16 18.00 15.35 -25.87
N GLY A 17 19.31 15.42 -25.64
CA GLY A 17 19.97 14.72 -24.54
C GLY A 17 19.47 15.13 -23.15
N ILE A 18 19.22 16.42 -22.92
CA ILE A 18 18.65 16.89 -21.65
C ILE A 18 17.17 16.46 -21.53
N THR A 19 16.42 16.58 -22.62
CA THR A 19 14.99 16.28 -22.64
C THR A 19 14.71 14.81 -22.33
N THR A 20 15.51 13.88 -22.87
CA THR A 20 15.33 12.44 -22.61
C THR A 20 15.56 12.08 -21.15
N ILE A 21 16.57 12.66 -20.51
CA ILE A 21 16.85 12.42 -19.07
C ILE A 21 15.70 12.94 -18.20
N VAL A 22 15.23 14.16 -18.47
CA VAL A 22 14.08 14.73 -17.73
C VAL A 22 12.82 13.89 -17.94
N ALA A 23 12.55 13.46 -19.17
CA ALA A 23 11.40 12.62 -19.48
C ALA A 23 11.45 11.29 -18.72
N LEU A 24 12.61 10.62 -18.68
CA LEU A 24 12.80 9.38 -17.93
C LEU A 24 12.58 9.57 -16.43
N ASN A 25 13.10 10.66 -15.85
CA ASN A 25 12.90 10.96 -14.44
C ASN A 25 11.41 11.14 -14.10
N VAL A 26 10.67 11.86 -14.95
CA VAL A 26 9.21 12.05 -14.77
C VAL A 26 8.45 10.74 -14.93
N LEU A 27 8.84 9.88 -15.89
CA LEU A 27 8.23 8.56 -16.05
C LEU A 27 8.46 7.68 -14.80
N ASN A 28 9.68 7.64 -14.26
CA ASN A 28 9.99 6.88 -13.05
C ASN A 28 9.17 7.38 -11.85
N GLN A 29 9.08 8.70 -11.65
CA GLN A 29 8.25 9.29 -10.59
C GLN A 29 6.78 8.94 -10.73
N ARG A 30 6.24 8.95 -11.96
CA ARG A 30 4.84 8.57 -12.23
C ARG A 30 4.58 7.11 -11.95
N THR A 31 5.50 6.21 -12.33
CA THR A 31 5.37 4.78 -12.05
C THR A 31 5.35 4.52 -10.55
N GLN A 32 6.28 5.12 -9.79
CA GLN A 32 6.30 5.00 -8.33
C GLN A 32 5.02 5.55 -7.69
N GLN A 33 4.55 6.72 -8.14
CA GLN A 33 3.33 7.31 -7.61
C GLN A 33 2.09 6.45 -7.92
N SER A 34 1.99 5.94 -9.15
CA SER A 34 0.91 5.02 -9.56
C SER A 34 0.89 3.76 -8.71
N ASN A 35 2.07 3.21 -8.40
CA ASN A 35 2.18 2.02 -7.55
C ASN A 35 1.69 2.30 -6.12
N ARG A 36 2.10 3.43 -5.54
CA ARG A 36 1.63 3.86 -4.20
C ARG A 36 0.13 4.06 -4.16
N ASP A 37 -0.45 4.62 -5.21
CA ASP A 37 -1.89 4.85 -5.27
C ASP A 37 -2.66 3.53 -5.42
N ALA A 38 -2.10 2.53 -6.11
CA ALA A 38 -2.64 1.18 -6.15
C ALA A 38 -2.61 0.50 -4.77
N VAL A 39 -1.47 0.56 -4.06
CA VAL A 39 -1.35 0.04 -2.68
C VAL A 39 -2.34 0.72 -1.74
N ARG A 40 -2.52 2.04 -1.83
CA ARG A 40 -3.52 2.78 -1.04
C ARG A 40 -4.95 2.31 -1.32
N GLN A 41 -5.26 2.04 -2.58
CA GLN A 41 -6.58 1.53 -2.96
C GLN A 41 -6.82 0.13 -2.39
N ASP A 42 -5.82 -0.74 -2.45
CA ASP A 42 -5.88 -2.09 -1.87
C ASP A 42 -6.08 -2.03 -0.34
N LEU A 43 -5.33 -1.17 0.36
CA LEU A 43 -5.48 -0.93 1.80
C LEU A 43 -6.85 -0.34 2.17
N ALA A 44 -7.35 0.62 1.39
CA ALA A 44 -8.67 1.21 1.64
C ALA A 44 -9.80 0.18 1.41
N ALA A 45 -9.67 -0.69 0.41
CA ALA A 45 -10.61 -1.80 0.20
C ALA A 45 -10.55 -2.79 1.38
N ALA A 46 -9.35 -3.19 1.81
CA ALA A 46 -9.14 -4.06 2.96
C ALA A 46 -9.78 -3.49 4.24
N ALA A 47 -9.62 -2.19 4.49
CA ALA A 47 -10.19 -1.51 5.65
C ALA A 47 -11.72 -1.67 5.78
N SER A 48 -12.42 -1.75 4.65
CA SER A 48 -13.89 -1.92 4.65
C SER A 48 -14.34 -3.28 5.20
N TYR A 49 -13.50 -4.31 5.12
CA TYR A 49 -13.80 -5.65 5.63
C TYR A 49 -13.55 -5.78 7.13
N VAL A 50 -12.69 -4.94 7.72
CA VAL A 50 -12.30 -5.02 9.13
C VAL A 50 -13.50 -4.92 10.09
N GLN A 51 -14.40 -3.97 9.84
CA GLN A 51 -15.60 -3.82 10.66
C GLN A 51 -16.48 -5.08 10.62
N ALA A 52 -16.70 -5.63 9.42
CA ALA A 52 -17.52 -6.81 9.25
C ALA A 52 -16.89 -8.04 9.93
N LEU A 53 -15.55 -8.15 9.90
CA LEU A 53 -14.82 -9.20 10.60
C LEU A 53 -14.99 -9.12 12.11
N TRP A 54 -14.93 -7.90 12.67
CA TRP A 54 -15.03 -7.67 14.10
C TRP A 54 -16.41 -8.08 14.66
N GLU A 55 -17.48 -7.73 13.95
CA GLU A 55 -18.85 -8.03 14.38
C GLU A 55 -19.23 -9.52 14.22
N ARG A 56 -18.55 -10.24 13.32
CA ARG A 56 -18.87 -11.63 13.01
C ARG A 56 -18.54 -12.56 14.20
N PRO A 57 -19.44 -13.49 14.59
CA PRO A 57 -19.18 -14.44 15.67
C PRO A 57 -18.03 -15.41 15.37
N ASN A 58 -17.33 -15.85 16.43
CA ASN A 58 -16.18 -16.76 16.32
C ASN A 58 -16.56 -18.12 15.69
N LEU A 59 -17.76 -18.64 15.97
CA LEU A 59 -18.27 -19.88 15.37
C LEU A 59 -18.40 -19.83 13.84
N MET A 60 -18.39 -18.63 13.26
CA MET A 60 -18.45 -18.42 11.82
C MET A 60 -17.11 -17.96 11.25
N GLY A 61 -16.02 -17.96 12.02
CA GLY A 61 -14.71 -17.45 11.59
C GLY A 61 -14.58 -15.92 11.67
N GLY A 62 -15.26 -15.28 12.62
CA GLY A 62 -15.14 -13.85 12.90
C GLY A 62 -14.48 -13.56 14.24
N ALA A 63 -14.23 -12.28 14.55
CA ALA A 63 -13.47 -11.90 15.75
C ALA A 63 -14.31 -11.92 17.04
N ASN A 64 -15.64 -11.99 16.96
CA ASN A 64 -16.56 -11.88 18.10
C ASN A 64 -16.22 -10.68 19.01
N ARG A 65 -16.04 -9.52 18.39
CA ARG A 65 -15.66 -8.25 19.03
C ARG A 65 -14.27 -8.20 19.65
N ARG A 66 -13.40 -9.16 19.34
CA ARG A 66 -12.01 -9.20 19.85
C ARG A 66 -11.07 -9.73 18.76
N PHE A 67 -10.28 -8.85 18.14
CA PHE A 67 -9.33 -9.28 17.11
C PHE A 67 -8.31 -10.30 17.61
N THR A 68 -7.95 -10.24 18.90
CA THR A 68 -7.06 -11.21 19.56
C THR A 68 -7.58 -12.66 19.58
N ASN A 69 -8.86 -12.89 19.26
CA ASN A 69 -9.39 -14.25 19.08
C ASN A 69 -8.97 -14.89 17.75
N LEU A 70 -8.49 -14.09 16.79
CA LEU A 70 -8.04 -14.53 15.48
C LEU A 70 -6.52 -14.37 15.37
N GLN A 71 -5.93 -15.15 14.48
CA GLN A 71 -4.54 -14.97 14.09
C GLN A 71 -4.46 -14.01 12.90
N GLU A 72 -3.34 -13.31 12.75
CA GLU A 72 -3.13 -12.28 11.72
C GLU A 72 -3.30 -12.82 10.30
N GLU A 73 -2.93 -14.07 10.07
CA GLU A 73 -3.04 -14.76 8.78
C GLU A 73 -4.51 -14.97 8.39
N ILE A 74 -5.35 -15.28 9.37
CA ILE A 74 -6.80 -15.45 9.18
C ILE A 74 -7.44 -14.09 8.90
N ILE A 75 -7.00 -13.04 9.59
CA ILE A 75 -7.47 -11.67 9.34
C ILE A 75 -7.09 -11.27 7.92
N LEU A 76 -5.82 -11.44 7.53
CA LEU A 76 -5.30 -11.11 6.22
C LEU A 76 -6.08 -11.82 5.09
N GLN A 77 -6.42 -13.10 5.28
CA GLN A 77 -7.29 -13.82 4.35
C GLN A 77 -8.66 -13.15 4.18
N TYR A 78 -9.24 -12.67 5.27
CA TYR A 78 -10.56 -12.05 5.25
C TYR A 78 -10.58 -10.66 4.61
N LEU A 79 -9.45 -9.95 4.64
CA LEU A 79 -9.32 -8.62 4.00
C LEU A 79 -9.44 -8.68 2.47
N ASN A 80 -9.33 -9.88 1.88
CA ASN A 80 -9.53 -10.13 0.45
C ASN A 80 -8.72 -9.19 -0.45
N ILE A 81 -7.46 -8.98 -0.08
CA ILE A 81 -6.51 -8.25 -0.91
C ILE A 81 -6.21 -9.12 -2.14
N PRO A 82 -6.28 -8.57 -3.38
CA PRO A 82 -6.04 -9.33 -4.58
C PRO A 82 -4.56 -9.73 -4.67
N ALA A 83 -4.24 -10.91 -4.13
CA ALA A 83 -2.89 -11.45 -4.07
C ALA A 83 -2.62 -12.39 -5.25
N THR A 84 -1.44 -12.22 -5.86
CA THR A 84 -0.90 -13.13 -6.89
C THR A 84 -0.17 -14.30 -6.24
N ASP A 85 0.50 -14.04 -5.10
CA ASP A 85 1.18 -15.04 -4.28
C ASP A 85 0.62 -14.94 -2.84
N TYR A 86 -0.26 -15.87 -2.47
CA TYR A 86 -0.78 -16.04 -1.12
C TYR A 86 -1.19 -17.49 -0.87
N THR A 87 -0.60 -18.11 0.15
CA THR A 87 -1.06 -19.40 0.67
C THR A 87 -1.91 -19.15 1.91
N PRO A 88 -3.08 -19.79 2.05
CA PRO A 88 -3.85 -19.70 3.29
C PRO A 88 -2.99 -20.10 4.49
N GLY A 89 -2.81 -19.17 5.42
CA GLY A 89 -1.91 -19.32 6.58
C GLY A 89 -0.58 -18.57 6.46
N ASP A 90 -0.35 -17.83 5.38
CA ASP A 90 0.76 -16.88 5.29
C ASP A 90 0.43 -15.56 6.02
N ASN A 91 1.44 -14.96 6.64
CA ASN A 91 1.36 -13.68 7.35
C ASN A 91 1.48 -12.49 6.39
N GLU A 92 1.78 -12.77 5.12
CA GLU A 92 1.98 -11.77 4.07
C GLU A 92 1.21 -12.19 2.82
N ALA A 93 0.58 -11.21 2.18
CA ALA A 93 -0.10 -11.38 0.90
C ALA A 93 0.62 -10.49 -0.11
N LYS A 94 0.99 -11.03 -1.27
CA LYS A 94 1.73 -10.28 -2.27
C LYS A 94 0.97 -10.15 -3.59
N ASN A 95 1.00 -8.97 -4.18
CA ASN A 95 0.53 -8.73 -5.54
C ASN A 95 1.54 -7.90 -6.34
N ASP A 96 1.16 -7.51 -7.56
CA ASP A 96 2.03 -6.71 -8.45
C ASP A 96 2.28 -5.29 -7.92
N ASN A 97 1.50 -4.82 -6.94
CA ASN A 97 1.60 -3.48 -6.37
C ASN A 97 2.51 -3.46 -5.11
N GLY A 98 2.49 -4.54 -4.32
CA GLY A 98 3.24 -4.63 -3.08
C GLY A 98 2.94 -5.86 -2.23
N THR A 99 3.51 -5.84 -1.02
CA THR A 99 3.33 -6.87 0.02
C THR A 99 2.50 -6.30 1.17
N TYR A 100 1.56 -7.08 1.67
CA TYR A 100 0.60 -6.68 2.69
C TYR A 100 0.67 -7.58 3.91
N SER A 101 0.62 -6.99 5.09
CA SER A 101 0.56 -7.71 6.36
C SER A 101 -0.39 -7.03 7.33
N VAL A 102 -0.77 -7.75 8.39
CA VAL A 102 -1.66 -7.26 9.45
C VAL A 102 -0.95 -7.41 10.78
N VAL A 103 -1.07 -6.40 11.63
CA VAL A 103 -0.63 -6.44 13.02
C VAL A 103 -1.83 -6.18 13.92
N ILE A 104 -2.10 -7.09 14.85
CA ILE A 104 -3.13 -6.88 15.88
C ILE A 104 -2.52 -6.05 17.00
N VAL A 105 -3.13 -4.91 17.34
CA VAL A 105 -2.68 -4.07 18.45
C VAL A 105 -3.47 -4.43 19.72
N ASP A 106 -4.79 -4.53 19.62
CA ASP A 106 -5.67 -4.94 20.72
C ASP A 106 -6.98 -5.60 20.22
N ASP A 107 -7.99 -5.72 21.10
CA ASP A 107 -9.29 -6.34 20.79
C ASP A 107 -10.13 -5.57 19.76
N ALA A 108 -9.92 -4.28 19.59
CA ALA A 108 -10.68 -3.37 18.72
C ALA A 108 -9.80 -2.55 17.76
N GLU A 109 -8.50 -2.82 17.72
CA GLU A 109 -7.50 -2.12 16.92
C GLU A 109 -6.59 -3.08 16.14
N LEU A 110 -6.40 -2.77 14.87
CA LEU A 110 -5.43 -3.42 14.00
C LEU A 110 -4.72 -2.42 13.10
N ILE A 111 -3.55 -2.80 12.61
CA ILE A 111 -2.77 -2.06 11.62
C ILE A 111 -2.64 -2.94 10.38
N ILE A 112 -2.95 -2.38 9.21
CA ILE A 112 -2.66 -3.02 7.92
C ILE A 112 -1.48 -2.28 7.31
N ILE A 113 -0.42 -3.02 7.00
CA ILE A 113 0.82 -2.50 6.44
C ILE A 113 0.88 -2.91 4.98
N GLY A 114 1.04 -1.94 4.08
CA GLY A 114 1.31 -2.17 2.66
C GLY A 114 2.70 -1.64 2.31
N VAL A 115 3.56 -2.53 1.83
CA VAL A 115 4.92 -2.24 1.36
C VAL A 115 4.87 -2.18 -0.17
N PRO A 116 4.93 -0.99 -0.81
CA PRO A 116 4.92 -0.90 -2.27
C PRO A 116 6.18 -1.53 -2.88
N ASP A 117 6.03 -2.31 -3.95
CA ASP A 117 7.16 -2.93 -4.67
C ASP A 117 8.08 -1.88 -5.34
N SER A 118 7.57 -0.66 -5.53
CA SER A 118 8.34 0.48 -6.01
C SER A 118 7.97 1.76 -5.26
N GLY A 119 9.00 2.46 -4.78
CA GLY A 119 8.92 3.77 -4.13
C GLY A 119 8.78 3.69 -2.61
N PRO A 120 9.72 4.25 -1.82
CA PRO A 120 9.49 4.49 -0.39
C PRO A 120 8.46 5.63 -0.18
N PRO A 121 7.88 5.80 1.02
CA PRO A 121 7.92 4.90 2.18
C PRO A 121 6.75 3.88 2.19
N ASN A 122 6.82 2.92 3.11
CA ASN A 122 5.72 2.01 3.41
C ASN A 122 4.44 2.78 3.76
N ILE A 123 3.29 2.21 3.44
CA ILE A 123 1.98 2.82 3.71
C ILE A 123 1.29 1.97 4.75
N SER A 124 1.13 2.53 5.95
CA SER A 124 0.45 1.84 7.05
C SER A 124 -0.86 2.54 7.36
N ILE A 125 -1.93 1.76 7.50
CA ILE A 125 -3.24 2.26 7.93
C ILE A 125 -3.59 1.62 9.27
N ARG A 126 -3.93 2.47 10.23
CA ARG A 126 -4.45 2.05 11.54
C ARG A 126 -5.96 2.11 11.51
N ILE A 127 -6.59 1.03 11.94
CA ILE A 127 -8.05 0.92 12.03
C ILE A 127 -8.38 0.55 13.47
N PHE A 128 -9.16 1.41 14.13
CA PHE A 128 -9.55 1.20 15.50
C PHE A 128 -10.99 1.63 15.73
N ARG A 129 -11.61 1.04 16.74
CA ARG A 129 -12.92 1.46 17.22
C ARG A 129 -12.74 2.49 18.32
N ASP A 130 -13.29 3.69 18.15
CA ASP A 130 -13.28 4.72 19.18
C ASP A 130 -14.26 4.34 20.30
N ASP A 131 -13.77 4.21 21.53
CA ASP A 131 -14.56 3.84 22.70
C ASP A 131 -15.61 4.89 23.08
N ASN A 132 -15.39 6.16 22.74
CA ASN A 132 -16.30 7.25 23.10
C ASN A 132 -17.49 7.33 22.15
N THR A 133 -17.27 7.09 20.86
CA THR A 133 -18.30 7.22 19.82
C THR A 133 -18.81 5.88 19.31
N GLY A 134 -18.10 4.79 19.61
CA GLY A 134 -18.38 3.44 19.10
C GLY A 134 -18.16 3.29 17.59
N ARG A 135 -17.58 4.31 16.93
CA ARG A 135 -17.37 4.36 15.48
C ARG A 135 -16.00 3.81 15.11
N TRP A 136 -15.92 3.21 13.93
CA TRP A 136 -14.66 2.85 13.31
C TRP A 136 -13.98 4.08 12.74
N LEU A 137 -12.72 4.26 13.10
CA LEU A 137 -11.85 5.31 12.58
C LEU A 137 -10.70 4.65 11.83
N MET A 138 -10.29 5.31 10.75
CA MET A 138 -9.13 4.97 9.96
C MET A 138 -8.18 6.16 9.97
N SER A 139 -6.92 5.92 10.30
CA SER A 139 -5.87 6.93 10.23
C SER A 139 -4.65 6.36 9.51
N TYR A 140 -4.07 7.16 8.61
CA TYR A 140 -2.76 6.85 8.07
C TYR A 140 -1.72 7.04 9.18
N LEU A 141 -0.81 6.07 9.30
CA LEU A 141 0.41 6.24 10.07
C LEU A 141 1.45 6.81 9.11
N ASP A 142 1.95 8.02 9.39
CA ASP A 142 3.14 8.50 8.70
C ASP A 142 4.30 7.60 9.12
N ASN A 143 4.76 6.76 8.20
CA ASN A 143 6.04 6.07 8.33
C ASN A 143 7.18 7.02 7.91
N ASP A 144 7.12 8.28 8.37
CA ASP A 144 8.22 9.22 8.29
C ASP A 144 9.13 8.95 9.48
N GLU A 145 9.87 7.85 9.46
CA GLU A 145 11.07 7.75 10.29
C GLU A 145 12.06 6.77 9.66
N ASP A 146 13.22 7.34 9.37
CA ASP A 146 14.47 6.69 8.99
C ASP A 146 14.74 5.41 9.80
N ASP A 147 15.08 4.33 9.10
CA ASP A 147 16.16 3.40 9.45
C ASP A 147 16.60 2.59 8.20
#